data_AF-A0A7V8VYP5-F1
#
_entry.id   AF-A0A7V8VYP5-F1
#
_cell.length_a   1.000
_cell.length_b   1.000
_cell.length_c   1.000
_cell.angle_alpha   90.00
_cell.angle_beta   90.00
_cell.angle_gamma   90.00
#
_symmetry.space_group_name_H-M   'P 1'
#
loop_
_entity.id
_entity.type
_entity.pdbx_description
1 polymer ?
#
loop_
_entity_poly.entity_id
_entity_poly.type
_entity_poly.pdbx_seq_one_letter_code
_entity_poly.pdbx_strand_id
1 'polypeptide(L)'
;MDSSEVGMTTGELSSLGVFGQGYDTIDVEDSRRIRLLAFVDASFYAPYIIRSGKRYPIYTGDPQWFSDNIPCMTACPSHTDISRYIAFIADGRYADSYELNREHNVFPGCLGRMCARPCEDACRRKEVDAPIGICYLKRVAADYRGETRREFAPPPNGKTAAIVGAGVCGLTAARSLARKGYEV
;
A
#
# COMPACT_ATOMS: atom_id res chain seq x y z
N MET A 1 -23.19 -20.61 -5.33
CA MET A 1 -23.84 -20.31 -4.05
C MET A 1 -25.13 -19.59 -4.36
N ASP A 2 -26.23 -20.11 -3.81
CA ASP A 2 -27.50 -19.40 -3.81
C ASP A 2 -27.38 -18.12 -2.96
N SER A 3 -28.18 -17.10 -3.23
CA SER A 3 -28.18 -15.82 -2.52
C SER A 3 -28.37 -15.98 -1.01
N SER A 4 -29.02 -17.07 -0.59
CA SER A 4 -29.20 -17.47 0.81
C SER A 4 -27.89 -17.92 1.49
N GLU A 5 -27.06 -18.73 0.81
CA GLU A 5 -25.75 -19.16 1.29
C GLU A 5 -24.78 -17.99 1.41
N VAL A 6 -24.81 -17.06 0.44
CA VAL A 6 -23.98 -15.84 0.48
C VAL A 6 -24.37 -14.99 1.70
N GLY A 7 -25.68 -14.84 1.97
CA GLY A 7 -26.20 -14.12 3.13
C GLY A 7 -25.72 -14.69 4.48
N MET A 8 -25.76 -16.01 4.63
CA MET A 8 -25.29 -16.68 5.86
C MET A 8 -23.78 -16.51 6.06
N THR A 9 -23.00 -16.65 4.99
CA THR A 9 -21.53 -16.48 5.03
C THR A 9 -21.15 -15.02 5.34
N THR A 10 -21.89 -14.04 4.79
CA THR A 10 -21.66 -12.62 5.09
C THR A 10 -22.00 -12.23 6.52
N GLY A 11 -22.95 -12.91 7.16
CA GLY A 11 -23.29 -12.69 8.56
C GLY A 11 -22.17 -13.12 9.51
N GLU A 12 -21.56 -14.27 9.26
CA GLU A 12 -20.39 -14.75 10.02
C GLU A 12 -19.12 -13.93 9.76
N LEU A 13 -18.94 -13.39 8.55
CA LEU A 13 -17.82 -12.51 8.24
C LEU A 13 -17.98 -11.13 8.91
N SER A 14 -19.20 -10.61 8.97
CA SER A 14 -19.49 -9.33 9.63
C SER A 14 -19.24 -9.39 11.14
N SER A 15 -19.48 -10.54 11.79
CA SER A 15 -19.19 -10.73 13.21
C SER A 15 -17.69 -10.84 13.51
N LEU A 16 -16.85 -11.06 12.49
CA LEU A 16 -15.38 -11.04 12.56
C LEU A 16 -14.77 -9.70 12.12
N GLY A 17 -15.58 -8.65 11.96
CA GLY A 17 -15.14 -7.32 11.52
C GLY A 17 -14.87 -7.21 10.01
N VAL A 18 -15.29 -8.19 9.22
CA VAL A 18 -15.22 -8.14 7.76
C VAL A 18 -16.53 -7.56 7.24
N PHE A 19 -16.54 -6.24 6.98
CA PHE A 19 -17.69 -5.53 6.47
C PHE A 19 -17.61 -5.38 4.96
N GLY A 20 -18.67 -5.73 4.23
CA GLY A 20 -18.77 -5.43 2.80
C GLY A 20 -18.74 -3.91 2.56
N GLN A 21 -17.59 -3.39 2.14
CA GLN A 21 -17.45 -2.00 1.69
C GLN A 21 -17.93 -1.87 0.24
N GLY A 22 -19.24 -1.69 0.07
CA GLY A 22 -19.82 -1.20 -1.19
C GLY A 22 -19.72 -2.14 -2.40
N TYR A 23 -20.60 -1.90 -3.37
CA TYR A 23 -20.72 -2.68 -4.59
C TYR A 23 -19.69 -2.25 -5.66
N ASP A 24 -18.44 -2.00 -5.28
CA ASP A 24 -17.40 -1.72 -6.27
C ASP A 24 -16.98 -3.04 -6.91
N THR A 25 -17.76 -3.42 -7.91
CA THR A 25 -17.49 -4.56 -8.76
C THR A 25 -16.20 -4.33 -9.54
N ILE A 26 -15.14 -5.07 -9.22
CA ILE A 26 -13.84 -5.02 -9.92
C ILE A 26 -13.73 -6.27 -10.81
N ASP A 27 -13.29 -6.08 -12.05
CA ASP A 27 -12.96 -7.21 -12.92
C ASP A 27 -11.68 -7.90 -12.43
N VAL A 28 -11.79 -9.21 -12.16
CA VAL A 28 -10.71 -10.07 -11.70
C VAL A 28 -10.14 -10.82 -12.92
N GLU A 29 -8.82 -10.75 -13.12
CA GLU A 29 -8.13 -11.49 -14.19
C GLU A 29 -7.74 -12.89 -13.69
N ASP A 30 -8.55 -13.91 -14.04
CA ASP A 30 -8.41 -15.30 -13.55
C ASP A 30 -7.13 -16.03 -14.05
N SER A 31 -6.39 -15.44 -14.98
CA SER A 31 -5.14 -16.01 -15.51
C SER A 31 -3.98 -15.98 -14.49
N ARG A 32 -4.08 -15.11 -13.47
CA ARG A 32 -3.09 -15.00 -12.39
C ARG A 32 -3.58 -15.80 -11.20
N ARG A 33 -2.94 -16.96 -10.96
CA ARG A 33 -3.27 -17.87 -9.85
C ARG A 33 -3.49 -17.08 -8.54
N ILE A 34 -4.73 -17.10 -8.08
CA ILE A 34 -5.24 -16.49 -6.85
C ILE A 34 -4.32 -16.91 -5.68
N ARG A 35 -3.47 -15.99 -5.22
CA ARG A 35 -2.83 -16.08 -3.90
C ARG A 35 -3.67 -15.24 -2.96
N LEU A 36 -4.17 -15.88 -1.90
CA LEU A 36 -5.22 -15.44 -0.98
C LEU A 36 -4.90 -14.19 -0.11
N LEU A 37 -4.02 -13.30 -0.56
CA LEU A 37 -3.79 -11.97 0.01
C LEU A 37 -3.63 -10.87 -1.09
N ALA A 38 -3.99 -11.18 -2.35
CA ALA A 38 -3.66 -10.37 -3.53
C ALA A 38 -4.89 -9.91 -4.34
N PHE A 39 -6.00 -9.52 -3.70
CA PHE A 39 -7.17 -8.95 -4.41
C PHE A 39 -7.01 -7.48 -4.84
N VAL A 40 -5.79 -6.95 -4.85
CA VAL A 40 -5.52 -5.66 -5.48
C VAL A 40 -4.38 -5.83 -6.46
N ASP A 41 -4.73 -6.08 -7.72
CA ASP A 41 -3.82 -5.77 -8.82
C ASP A 41 -3.40 -4.31 -8.64
N ALA A 42 -2.12 -4.10 -8.37
CA ALA A 42 -1.65 -2.83 -7.89
C ALA A 42 -1.20 -1.91 -9.04
N SER A 43 -1.84 -2.10 -10.20
CA SER A 43 -1.80 -1.24 -11.39
C SER A 43 -2.86 -0.13 -11.36
N PHE A 44 -3.25 0.35 -10.18
CA PHE A 44 -4.34 1.33 -10.06
C PHE A 44 -3.81 2.78 -10.07
N TYR A 45 -3.52 3.29 -11.27
CA TYR A 45 -3.66 4.71 -11.63
C TYR A 45 -3.82 4.83 -13.16
N ALA A 46 -5.00 4.51 -13.68
CA ALA A 46 -5.40 4.89 -15.04
C ALA A 46 -6.91 5.20 -15.06
N PRO A 47 -7.32 6.48 -15.21
CA PRO A 47 -8.73 6.89 -15.12
C PRO A 47 -9.60 6.53 -16.35
N TYR A 48 -9.19 5.61 -17.24
CA TYR A 48 -9.92 5.39 -18.51
C TYR A 48 -9.98 3.94 -19.06
N ILE A 49 -9.77 2.90 -18.24
CA ILE A 49 -10.02 1.52 -18.72
C ILE A 49 -11.47 1.14 -18.41
N ILE A 50 -12.30 1.03 -19.47
CA ILE A 50 -13.59 0.33 -19.41
C ILE A 50 -13.25 -1.16 -19.28
N ARG A 51 -13.39 -1.70 -18.06
CA ARG A 51 -13.14 -3.11 -17.78
C ARG A 51 -14.38 -3.93 -18.16
N SER A 52 -14.17 -5.06 -18.85
CA SER A 52 -15.23 -6.03 -19.21
C SER A 52 -14.91 -7.42 -18.64
N GLY A 53 -15.73 -7.93 -17.72
CA GLY A 53 -15.57 -9.25 -17.10
C GLY A 53 -16.70 -9.62 -16.14
N LYS A 54 -16.63 -10.84 -15.58
CA LYS A 54 -17.57 -11.30 -14.55
C LYS A 54 -17.22 -10.62 -13.22
N ARG A 55 -18.17 -9.84 -12.71
CA ARG A 55 -18.03 -9.03 -11.51
C ARG A 55 -18.34 -9.86 -10.26
N TYR A 56 -17.43 -9.89 -9.30
CA TYR A 56 -17.60 -10.58 -8.02
C TYR A 56 -17.73 -9.57 -6.87
N PRO A 57 -18.56 -9.86 -5.85
CA PRO A 57 -18.53 -9.08 -4.61
C PRO A 57 -17.21 -9.36 -3.89
N ILE A 58 -16.43 -8.31 -3.65
CA ILE A 58 -15.20 -8.39 -2.86
C ILE A 58 -15.53 -7.88 -1.46
N TYR A 59 -15.38 -8.74 -0.47
CA TYR A 59 -15.49 -8.36 0.94
C TYR A 59 -14.09 -8.01 1.44
N THR A 60 -13.83 -6.74 1.70
CA THR A 60 -12.60 -6.28 2.34
C THR A 60 -12.83 -6.08 3.84
N GLY A 61 -11.80 -6.22 4.68
CA GLY A 61 -11.90 -5.81 6.08
C GLY A 61 -12.19 -4.31 6.20
N ASP A 62 -12.79 -3.88 7.31
CA ASP A 62 -12.82 -2.47 7.67
C ASP A 62 -11.41 -1.99 8.12
N PRO A 63 -11.18 -0.68 8.33
CA PRO A 63 -9.88 -0.21 8.81
C PRO A 63 -9.41 -0.86 10.12
N GLN A 64 -10.34 -1.23 11.00
CA GLN A 64 -10.04 -1.90 12.28
C GLN A 64 -9.50 -3.31 12.03
N TRP A 65 -10.14 -4.06 11.13
CA TRP A 65 -9.70 -5.39 10.71
C TRP A 65 -8.27 -5.37 10.19
N PHE A 66 -7.90 -4.38 9.38
CA PHE A 66 -6.52 -4.24 8.89
C PHE A 66 -5.54 -3.92 10.01
N SER A 67 -5.93 -3.07 10.97
CA SER A 67 -5.12 -2.79 12.16
C SER A 67 -4.82 -4.06 12.96
N ASP A 68 -5.84 -4.92 13.11
CA ASP A 68 -5.76 -6.14 13.91
C ASP A 68 -5.03 -7.27 13.16
N ASN A 69 -5.12 -7.29 11.82
CA ASN A 69 -4.60 -8.38 11.01
C ASN A 69 -3.26 -8.11 10.32
N ILE A 70 -2.83 -6.85 10.22
CA ILE A 70 -1.56 -6.45 9.60
C ILE A 70 -0.70 -5.70 10.63
N PRO A 71 -0.18 -6.38 11.66
CA PRO A 71 0.49 -5.73 12.79
C PRO A 71 1.76 -4.97 12.37
N CYS A 72 2.42 -5.38 11.29
CA CYS A 72 3.58 -4.67 10.77
C CYS A 72 3.22 -3.28 10.21
N MET A 73 2.05 -3.13 9.59
CA MET A 73 1.55 -1.85 9.07
C MET A 73 1.19 -0.92 10.24
N THR A 74 0.48 -1.44 11.25
CA THR A 74 0.10 -0.71 12.46
C THR A 74 1.32 -0.24 13.25
N ALA A 75 2.36 -1.08 13.37
CA ALA A 75 3.60 -0.73 14.05
C ALA A 75 4.50 0.24 13.28
N CYS A 76 4.26 0.45 11.97
CA CYS A 76 5.03 1.41 11.20
C CYS A 76 4.51 2.83 11.47
N PRO A 77 5.36 3.79 11.91
CA PRO A 77 4.92 5.16 12.18
C PRO A 77 4.29 5.87 10.97
N SER A 78 4.68 5.46 9.75
CA SER A 78 4.15 6.02 8.51
C SER A 78 2.93 5.27 7.97
N HIS A 79 2.48 4.21 8.64
CA HIS A 79 1.38 3.33 8.21
C HIS A 79 1.48 2.88 6.74
N THR A 80 2.71 2.60 6.30
CA THR A 80 2.96 2.17 4.92
C THR A 80 2.41 0.77 4.68
N ASP A 81 1.94 0.49 3.47
CA ASP A 81 1.39 -0.81 3.10
C ASP A 81 2.48 -1.88 2.87
N ILE A 82 2.90 -2.50 3.98
CA ILE A 82 4.01 -3.45 4.03
C ILE A 82 3.74 -4.72 3.25
N SER A 83 2.57 -5.33 3.45
CA SER A 83 2.20 -6.57 2.77
C SER A 83 2.21 -6.39 1.26
N ARG A 84 1.69 -5.26 0.77
CA ARG A 84 1.57 -5.02 -0.66
C ARG A 84 2.89 -4.73 -1.35
N TYR A 85 3.77 -3.90 -0.78
CA TYR A 85 5.07 -3.70 -1.44
C TYR A 85 5.97 -4.94 -1.35
N ILE A 86 5.82 -5.79 -0.34
CA ILE A 86 6.50 -7.10 -0.30
C ILE A 86 5.98 -8.02 -1.40
N ALA A 87 4.68 -8.04 -1.65
CA ALA A 87 4.10 -8.79 -2.76
C ALA A 87 4.67 -8.33 -4.11
N PHE A 88 4.81 -7.01 -4.32
CA PHE A 88 5.47 -6.48 -5.51
C PHE A 88 6.90 -6.94 -5.68
N ILE A 89 7.68 -6.97 -4.58
CA ILE A 89 9.05 -7.48 -4.61
C ILE A 89 9.07 -8.96 -4.98
N ALA A 90 8.15 -9.77 -4.45
CA ALA A 90 8.04 -11.18 -4.76
C ALA A 90 7.70 -11.43 -6.25
N ASP A 91 6.97 -10.50 -6.88
CA ASP A 91 6.65 -10.53 -8.31
C ASP A 91 7.74 -9.89 -9.20
N GLY A 92 8.87 -9.45 -8.63
CA GLY A 92 9.94 -8.75 -9.36
C GLY A 92 9.59 -7.32 -9.78
N ARG A 93 8.47 -6.78 -9.31
CA ARG A 93 7.97 -5.42 -9.60
C ARG A 93 8.60 -4.39 -8.65
N TYR A 94 9.92 -4.25 -8.70
CA TYR A 94 10.67 -3.39 -7.78
C TYR A 94 10.30 -1.91 -7.89
N ALA A 95 10.04 -1.41 -9.10
CA ALA A 95 9.60 -0.04 -9.34
C ALA A 95 8.28 0.26 -8.63
N ASP A 96 7.28 -0.61 -8.79
CA ASP A 96 5.96 -0.46 -8.16
C ASP A 96 6.06 -0.57 -6.63
N SER A 97 6.88 -1.48 -6.13
CA SER A 97 7.19 -1.57 -4.70
C SER A 97 7.78 -0.27 -4.15
N TYR A 98 8.70 0.34 -4.89
CA TYR A 98 9.34 1.58 -4.48
C TYR A 98 8.36 2.76 -4.48
N GLU A 99 7.57 2.90 -5.54
CA GLU A 99 6.57 3.96 -5.66
C GLU A 99 5.48 3.85 -4.58
N LEU A 100 4.99 2.64 -4.31
CA LEU A 100 4.02 2.41 -3.24
C LEU A 100 4.57 2.83 -1.87
N ASN A 101 5.84 2.52 -1.61
CA ASN A 101 6.50 2.98 -0.38
C ASN A 101 6.64 4.51 -0.36
N ARG A 102 6.91 5.12 -1.52
CA ARG A 102 7.10 6.57 -1.70
C ARG A 102 5.84 7.40 -1.46
N GLU A 103 4.66 6.79 -1.49
CA GLU A 103 3.41 7.48 -1.13
C GLU A 103 3.43 7.95 0.33
N HIS A 104 3.88 7.09 1.25
CA HIS A 104 3.93 7.40 2.68
C HIS A 104 5.31 7.84 3.16
N ASN A 105 6.38 7.35 2.51
CA ASN A 105 7.76 7.61 2.91
C ASN A 105 8.54 8.26 1.78
N VAL A 106 8.90 9.53 1.90
CA VAL A 106 9.64 10.25 0.84
C VAL A 106 11.04 9.66 0.57
N PHE A 107 11.59 8.90 1.52
CA PHE A 107 12.94 8.32 1.42
C PHE A 107 12.98 6.79 1.61
N PRO A 108 12.34 5.98 0.74
CA PRO A 108 12.32 4.53 0.92
C PRO A 108 13.73 3.91 0.89
N GLY A 109 14.63 4.44 0.04
CA GLY A 109 16.01 3.98 -0.06
C GLY A 109 16.86 4.22 1.19
N CYS A 110 16.68 5.37 1.84
CA CYS A 110 17.32 5.68 3.12
C CYS A 110 16.75 4.79 4.24
N LEU A 111 15.42 4.68 4.32
CA LEU A 111 14.75 3.85 5.33
C LEU A 111 15.11 2.37 5.18
N GLY A 112 15.36 1.87 3.97
CA GLY A 112 15.87 0.51 3.78
C GLY A 112 17.27 0.24 4.35
N ARG A 113 17.97 1.28 4.83
CA ARG A 113 19.32 1.19 5.42
C ARG A 113 19.36 1.55 6.90
N MET A 114 18.56 2.53 7.32
CA MET A 114 18.63 3.09 8.67
C MET A 114 17.35 2.92 9.51
N CYS A 115 16.28 2.34 8.97
CA CYS A 115 15.02 2.19 9.72
C CYS A 115 15.26 1.39 11.00
N ALA A 116 14.64 1.85 12.10
CA ALA A 116 14.65 1.20 13.41
C ALA A 116 13.82 -0.10 13.48
N ARG A 117 13.09 -0.42 12.40
CA ARG A 117 12.39 -1.70 12.18
C ARG A 117 11.28 -2.08 13.20
N PRO A 118 10.47 -1.14 13.72
CA PRO A 118 9.36 -1.51 14.64
C PRO A 118 8.36 -2.49 13.99
N CYS A 119 8.21 -2.43 12.67
CA CYS A 119 7.39 -3.35 11.89
C CYS A 119 7.90 -4.80 11.89
N GLU A 120 9.21 -5.04 12.04
CA GLU A 120 9.79 -6.38 12.15
C GLU A 120 9.51 -6.94 13.56
N ASP A 121 9.58 -6.10 14.59
CA ASP A 121 9.20 -6.46 15.96
C ASP A 121 7.72 -6.78 16.14
N ALA A 122 6.85 -6.26 15.27
CA ALA A 122 5.43 -6.60 15.26
C ALA A 122 5.06 -7.69 14.25
N CYS A 123 6.02 -8.23 13.49
CA CYS A 123 5.72 -9.13 12.38
C CYS A 123 5.13 -10.47 12.87
N ARG A 124 3.91 -10.82 12.42
CA ARG A 124 3.23 -12.08 12.76
C ARG A 124 4.05 -13.34 12.39
N ARG A 125 4.93 -13.26 11.38
CA ARG A 125 5.77 -14.39 10.95
C ARG A 125 6.70 -14.91 12.06
N LYS A 126 7.01 -14.09 13.07
CA LYS A 126 7.73 -14.50 14.29
C LYS A 126 7.10 -15.68 15.03
N GLU A 127 5.78 -15.88 14.89
CA GLU A 127 5.07 -17.00 15.50
C GLU A 127 5.33 -18.33 14.79
N VAL A 128 5.84 -18.28 13.55
CA VAL A 128 6.15 -19.47 12.74
C VAL A 128 7.66 -19.74 12.76
N ASP A 129 8.47 -18.74 12.41
CA ASP A 129 9.93 -18.85 12.37
C ASP A 129 10.62 -17.54 12.76
N ALA A 130 10.77 -16.60 11.83
CA ALA A 130 11.52 -15.38 11.98
C ALA A 130 10.77 -14.20 11.35
N PRO A 131 10.97 -12.97 11.84
CA PRO A 131 10.36 -11.80 11.21
C PRO A 131 10.83 -11.67 9.77
N ILE A 132 9.95 -11.16 8.91
CA ILE A 132 10.34 -10.79 7.56
C ILE A 132 11.37 -9.65 7.66
N GLY A 133 12.45 -9.72 6.88
CA GLY A 133 13.45 -8.67 6.76
C GLY A 133 12.94 -7.45 5.99
N ILE A 134 11.90 -6.80 6.50
CA ILE A 134 11.15 -5.71 5.87
C ILE A 134 12.08 -4.55 5.49
N CYS A 135 13.00 -4.15 6.37
CA CYS A 135 13.96 -3.08 6.11
C CYS A 135 14.84 -3.41 4.89
N TYR A 136 15.35 -4.64 4.82
CA TYR A 136 16.17 -5.09 3.70
C TYR A 136 15.37 -5.18 2.41
N LEU A 137 14.11 -5.60 2.47
CA LEU A 137 13.22 -5.62 1.30
C LEU A 137 12.96 -4.20 0.77
N LYS A 138 12.79 -3.19 1.64
CA LYS A 138 12.73 -1.77 1.20
C LYS A 138 14.01 -1.35 0.48
N ARG A 139 15.17 -1.78 0.96
CA ARG A 139 16.46 -1.55 0.29
C ARG A 139 16.51 -2.22 -1.08
N VAL A 140 16.10 -3.49 -1.18
CA VAL A 140 16.05 -4.21 -2.46
C VAL A 140 15.14 -3.47 -3.45
N ALA A 141 13.93 -3.11 -3.05
CA ALA A 141 13.04 -2.33 -3.90
C ALA A 141 13.70 -1.04 -4.38
N ALA A 142 14.36 -0.30 -3.48
CA ALA A 142 15.07 0.92 -3.87
C ALA A 142 16.26 0.65 -4.81
N ASP A 143 17.07 -0.36 -4.56
CA ASP A 143 18.29 -0.63 -5.31
C ASP A 143 17.98 -1.16 -6.72
N TYR A 144 16.87 -1.90 -6.89
CA TYR A 144 16.47 -2.51 -8.17
C TYR A 144 15.32 -1.79 -8.90
N ARG A 145 14.84 -0.65 -8.41
CA ARG A 145 13.67 0.06 -8.98
C ARG A 145 13.85 0.54 -10.43
N GLY A 146 15.09 0.69 -10.91
CA GLY A 146 15.36 1.34 -12.19
C GLY A 146 14.93 2.82 -12.19
N GLU A 147 14.35 3.29 -13.29
CA GLU A 147 13.79 4.64 -13.37
C GLU A 147 12.46 4.72 -12.62
N THR A 148 12.33 5.75 -11.79
CA THR A 148 11.14 6.00 -11.00
C THR A 148 10.19 6.98 -11.68
N ARG A 149 8.89 6.88 -11.37
CA ARG A 149 7.89 7.81 -11.90
C ARG A 149 8.24 9.25 -11.50
N ARG A 150 8.34 10.13 -12.49
CA ARG A 150 8.47 11.57 -12.26
C ARG A 150 7.16 12.11 -11.72
N GLU A 151 7.22 12.82 -10.61
CA GLU A 151 6.07 13.56 -10.08
C GLU A 151 5.96 14.90 -10.82
N PHE A 152 4.74 15.21 -11.25
CA PHE A 152 4.41 16.50 -11.82
C PHE A 152 3.60 17.27 -10.78
N ALA A 153 4.01 18.51 -10.51
CA ALA A 153 3.22 19.39 -9.67
C ALA A 153 1.87 19.66 -10.36
N PRO A 154 0.75 19.65 -9.62
CA PRO A 154 -0.51 20.15 -10.15
C PRO A 154 -0.38 21.65 -10.48
N PRO A 155 -1.36 22.24 -11.20
CA PRO A 155 -1.39 23.67 -11.43
C PRO A 155 -1.21 24.46 -10.12
N PRO A 156 -0.48 25.60 -10.13
CA PRO A 156 -0.28 26.40 -8.93
C PRO A 156 -1.60 26.82 -8.28
N ASN A 157 -1.69 26.71 -6.97
CA ASN A 157 -2.86 27.12 -6.19
C ASN A 157 -2.82 28.61 -5.77
N GLY A 158 -1.80 29.35 -6.22
CA GLY A 158 -1.61 30.77 -5.95
C GLY A 158 -1.05 31.10 -4.56
N LYS A 159 -0.59 30.10 -3.78
CA LYS A 159 -0.01 30.29 -2.45
C LYS A 159 1.45 29.83 -2.40
N THR A 160 2.27 30.58 -1.69
CA THR A 160 3.70 30.27 -1.47
C THR A 160 3.92 29.85 -0.01
N ALA A 161 4.77 28.85 0.22
CA ALA A 161 5.11 28.35 1.54
C ALA A 161 6.63 28.16 1.69
N ALA A 162 7.27 28.94 2.57
CA ALA A 162 8.69 28.79 2.84
C ALA A 162 8.97 27.65 3.83
N ILE A 163 10.01 26.86 3.57
CA ILE A 163 10.48 25.79 4.46
C ILE A 163 11.90 26.11 4.94
N VAL A 164 12.06 26.21 6.26
CA VAL A 164 13.38 26.46 6.87
C VAL A 164 14.00 25.11 7.26
N GLY A 165 15.00 24.69 6.49
CA GLY A 165 15.80 23.49 6.76
C GLY A 165 15.58 22.37 5.73
N ALA A 166 16.68 21.88 5.16
CA ALA A 166 16.70 20.83 4.12
C ALA A 166 16.84 19.40 4.67
N GLY A 167 16.41 19.18 5.92
CA GLY A 167 16.38 17.86 6.53
C GLY A 167 15.21 16.99 6.06
N VAL A 168 15.11 15.76 6.57
CA VAL A 168 14.05 14.81 6.19
C VAL A 168 12.65 15.37 6.43
N CYS A 169 12.45 16.14 7.51
CA CYS A 169 11.16 16.78 7.80
C CYS A 169 10.83 17.87 6.78
N GLY A 170 11.79 18.75 6.49
CA GLY A 170 11.61 19.86 5.55
C GLY A 170 11.34 19.37 4.13
N LEU A 171 12.12 18.41 3.64
CA LEU A 171 11.91 17.82 2.30
C LEU A 171 10.59 17.05 2.20
N THR A 172 10.16 16.37 3.27
CA THR A 172 8.86 15.68 3.30
C THR A 172 7.69 16.67 3.26
N ALA A 173 7.79 17.75 4.04
CA ALA A 173 6.83 18.85 3.99
C ALA A 173 6.81 19.51 2.60
N ALA A 174 7.97 19.73 2.01
CA ALA A 174 8.12 20.34 0.68
C ALA A 174 7.39 19.52 -0.38
N ARG A 175 7.67 18.21 -0.45
CA ARG A 175 6.99 17.31 -1.39
C ARG A 175 5.47 17.32 -1.18
N SER A 176 5.02 17.30 0.08
CA SER A 176 3.58 17.27 0.40
C SER A 176 2.86 18.56 -0.01
N LEU A 177 3.51 19.71 0.15
CA LEU A 177 2.99 21.02 -0.26
C LEU A 177 3.04 21.19 -1.78
N ALA A 178 4.13 20.77 -2.43
CA ALA A 178 4.25 20.78 -3.88
C ALA A 178 3.15 19.92 -4.55
N ARG A 179 2.83 18.74 -3.99
CA ARG A 179 1.71 17.89 -4.44
C ARG A 179 0.33 18.54 -4.30
N LYS A 180 0.20 19.61 -3.50
CA LYS A 180 -1.03 20.41 -3.33
C LYS A 180 -1.02 21.71 -4.16
N GLY A 181 0.00 21.92 -4.99
CA GLY A 181 0.12 23.08 -5.88
C GLY A 181 0.67 24.34 -5.21
N TYR A 182 1.25 24.24 -4.01
CA TYR A 182 1.97 25.37 -3.41
C TYR A 182 3.28 25.60 -4.13
N GLU A 183 3.68 26.86 -4.26
CA GLU A 183 5.05 27.24 -4.56
C GLU A 183 5.87 27.14 -3.26
N VAL A 184 6.92 26.32 -3.25
CA VAL A 184 7.69 25.97 -2.04
C VAL A 184 9.16 26.26 -2.24
#